data_AF-A0A538SBV9-F1
#
_entry.id   AF-A0A538SBV9-F1
#
_cell.length_a   1.000
_cell.length_b   1.000
_cell.length_c   1.000
_cell.angle_alpha   90.00
_cell.angle_beta   90.00
_cell.angle_gamma   90.00
#
_symmetry.space_group_name_H-M   'P 1'
#
loop_
_entity.id
_entity.type
_entity.pdbx_description
1 polymer ?
#
loop_
_entity_poly.entity_id
_entity_poly.type
_entity_poly.pdbx_seq_one_letter_code
_entity_poly.pdbx_strand_id
1 'polypeptide(L)'
;MTSLGRAVGPLILALTVSATGAAASARVPELGNGDLIPPGLRPVAIDSPALQQSLSRGPAWRGFATQHRGWRALWNQATATPHRAFGPGIPLPGFAPRPAAADRAVRA
;
A
#
# COMPACT_ATOMS: atom_id res chain seq x y z
N MET A 1 82.14 28.37 -1.90
CA MET A 1 82.40 29.32 -0.80
C MET A 1 81.59 30.59 -1.07
N THR A 2 80.65 30.93 -0.16
CA THR A 2 79.95 32.24 0.03
C THR A 2 79.16 32.83 -1.16
N SER A 3 77.94 33.36 -1.07
CA SER A 3 77.15 33.86 0.07
C SER A 3 75.65 34.02 -0.29
N LEU A 4 74.83 33.73 0.71
CA LEU A 4 73.45 34.18 1.04
C LEU A 4 72.90 35.45 0.35
N GLY A 5 71.62 35.37 -0.04
CA GLY A 5 70.72 36.51 -0.22
C GLY A 5 69.27 36.11 0.05
N ARG A 6 68.72 36.55 1.18
CA ARG A 6 67.40 36.19 1.74
C ARG A 6 66.24 36.83 0.96
N ALA A 7 65.13 36.11 0.82
CA ALA A 7 63.79 36.68 0.91
C ALA A 7 62.81 35.59 1.35
N VAL A 8 62.63 35.47 2.67
CA VAL A 8 61.58 34.65 3.28
C VAL A 8 60.34 35.54 3.37
N GLY A 9 59.40 35.37 2.45
CA GLY A 9 58.06 35.94 2.55
C GLY A 9 57.13 34.95 3.27
N PRO A 10 56.37 35.34 4.30
CA PRO A 10 55.40 34.45 4.91
C PRO A 10 54.18 34.35 3.99
N LEU A 11 54.11 33.29 3.17
CA LEU A 11 52.91 32.94 2.44
C LEU A 11 51.96 32.24 3.41
N ILE A 12 51.08 33.01 4.05
CA ILE A 12 49.95 32.50 4.82
C ILE A 12 48.97 31.87 3.83
N LEU A 13 48.98 30.54 3.74
CA LEU A 13 47.99 29.78 3.00
C LEU A 13 46.89 29.34 3.98
N ALA A 14 45.84 30.13 4.08
CA ALA A 14 44.56 29.72 4.67
C ALA A 14 43.58 29.47 3.52
N LEU A 15 42.88 28.33 3.52
CA LEU A 15 41.61 27.98 2.83
C LEU A 15 41.61 26.45 2.59
N THR A 16 40.60 25.64 2.83
CA THR A 16 39.25 25.75 3.42
C THR A 16 38.77 24.30 3.57
N VAL A 17 38.20 23.93 4.72
CA VAL A 17 37.55 22.62 4.89
C VAL A 17 36.23 22.61 4.14
N SER A 18 36.17 21.86 3.03
CA SER A 18 34.91 21.60 2.32
C SER A 18 34.35 20.25 2.78
N ALA A 19 33.70 20.23 3.94
CA ALA A 19 32.87 19.10 4.35
C ALA A 19 31.45 19.28 3.76
N THR A 20 31.30 18.98 2.46
CA THR A 20 29.98 19.01 1.81
C THR A 20 29.52 17.59 1.47
N GLY A 21 29.25 16.81 2.51
CA GLY A 21 28.51 15.56 2.39
C GLY A 21 27.03 15.82 2.61
N ALA A 22 26.35 16.47 1.67
CA ALA A 22 24.89 16.54 1.69
C ALA A 22 24.36 15.12 1.48
N ALA A 23 23.88 14.49 2.56
CA ALA A 23 23.13 13.24 2.45
C ALA A 23 21.91 13.53 1.56
N ALA A 24 21.96 13.03 0.33
CA ALA A 24 20.83 13.09 -0.58
C ALA A 24 19.73 12.19 0.00
N SER A 25 18.80 12.78 0.75
CA SER A 25 17.53 12.13 1.06
C SER A 25 16.82 11.89 -0.28
N ALA A 26 16.95 10.68 -0.80
CA ALA A 26 16.16 10.24 -1.94
C ALA A 26 14.69 10.38 -1.55
N ARG A 27 13.98 11.31 -2.19
CA ARG A 27 12.53 11.43 -2.02
C ARG A 27 11.91 10.18 -2.61
N VAL A 28 11.37 9.31 -1.77
CA VAL A 28 10.52 8.20 -2.21
C VAL A 28 9.30 8.82 -2.87
N PRO A 29 8.96 8.48 -4.13
CA PRO A 29 7.73 8.95 -4.74
C PRO A 29 6.56 8.39 -3.92
N GLU A 30 5.85 9.27 -3.22
CA GLU A 30 4.61 8.92 -2.55
C GLU A 30 3.55 8.67 -3.63
N LEU A 31 3.13 7.42 -3.77
CA LEU A 31 1.83 7.14 -4.39
C LEU A 31 0.83 7.52 -3.31
N GLY A 32 0.13 8.66 -3.51
CA GLY A 32 -0.75 9.25 -2.49
C GLY A 32 -1.57 8.20 -1.74
N ASN A 33 -1.73 8.45 -0.43
CA ASN A 33 -2.25 7.57 0.64
C ASN A 33 -1.17 7.01 1.59
N GLY A 34 0.08 7.48 1.51
CA GLY A 34 1.15 7.04 2.41
C GLY A 34 1.76 5.67 2.08
N ASP A 35 1.49 5.12 0.89
CA ASP A 35 2.11 3.88 0.44
C ASP A 35 3.56 4.14 -0.02
N LEU A 36 4.49 3.36 0.54
CA LEU A 36 5.90 3.34 0.14
C LEU A 36 6.12 2.17 -0.82
N ILE A 37 6.67 2.43 -2.01
CA ILE A 37 7.13 1.37 -2.92
C ILE A 37 8.54 0.95 -2.45
N PRO A 38 8.76 -0.31 -2.03
CA PRO A 38 10.10 -0.77 -1.68
C PRO A 38 11.04 -0.71 -2.90
N PRO A 39 12.34 -0.42 -2.70
CA PRO A 39 13.31 -0.39 -3.79
C PRO A 39 13.32 -1.70 -4.58
N GLY A 40 13.29 -1.60 -5.92
CA GLY A 40 13.32 -2.76 -6.82
C GLY A 40 11.97 -3.46 -7.06
N LEU A 41 10.88 -3.01 -6.42
CA LEU A 41 9.54 -3.53 -6.67
C LEU A 41 8.74 -2.59 -7.58
N ARG A 42 7.81 -3.17 -8.34
CA ARG A 42 6.82 -2.43 -9.11
C ARG A 42 5.53 -2.33 -8.29
N PRO A 43 4.88 -1.16 -8.24
CA PRO A 43 3.59 -1.04 -7.59
C PRO A 43 2.58 -1.98 -8.28
N VAL A 44 1.84 -2.74 -7.49
CA VAL A 44 0.68 -3.49 -7.97
C VAL A 44 -0.45 -2.50 -8.16
N ALA A 45 -1.14 -2.57 -9.30
CA ALA A 45 -2.31 -1.74 -9.54
C ALA A 45 -3.35 -2.01 -8.44
N ILE A 46 -3.68 -0.97 -7.67
CA ILE A 46 -4.76 -1.04 -6.70
C ILE A 46 -6.08 -0.94 -7.47
N ASP A 47 -7.03 -1.81 -7.11
CA ASP A 47 -8.37 -1.85 -7.67
C ASP A 47 -9.03 -0.46 -7.72
N SER A 48 -9.61 -0.09 -8.87
CA SER A 48 -10.30 1.19 -9.07
C SER A 48 -11.58 1.28 -8.24
N PRO A 49 -11.76 2.28 -7.35
CA PRO A 49 -12.99 2.44 -6.57
C PRO A 49 -14.24 2.59 -7.45
N ALA A 50 -14.12 3.30 -8.57
CA ALA A 50 -15.21 3.47 -9.53
C ALA A 50 -15.61 2.13 -10.17
N LEU A 51 -14.62 1.28 -10.49
CA LEU A 51 -14.88 -0.04 -11.06
C LEU A 51 -15.46 -1.00 -10.01
N GLN A 52 -14.99 -0.98 -8.74
CA GLN A 52 -15.63 -1.71 -7.63
C GLN A 52 -17.13 -1.37 -7.54
N GLN A 53 -17.45 -0.08 -7.62
CA GLN A 53 -18.82 0.41 -7.51
C GLN A 53 -19.67 0.11 -8.76
N SER A 54 -19.05 0.09 -9.94
CA SER A 54 -19.68 -0.34 -11.19
C SER A 54 -20.07 -1.83 -11.12
N LEU A 55 -19.12 -2.70 -10.74
CA LEU A 55 -19.36 -4.14 -10.60
C LEU A 55 -20.43 -4.46 -9.55
N SER A 56 -20.42 -3.70 -8.44
CA SER A 56 -21.47 -3.79 -7.42
C SER A 56 -22.87 -3.36 -7.90
N ARG A 57 -22.97 -2.65 -9.03
CA ARG A 57 -24.24 -2.27 -9.67
C ARG A 57 -24.66 -3.24 -10.79
N GLY A 58 -23.87 -4.28 -11.06
CA GLY A 58 -24.18 -5.30 -12.06
C GLY A 58 -25.47 -6.08 -11.72
N PRO A 59 -26.22 -6.55 -12.73
CA PRO A 59 -27.54 -7.12 -12.54
C PRO A 59 -27.54 -8.40 -11.70
N ALA A 60 -26.58 -9.30 -11.93
CA ALA A 60 -26.48 -10.55 -11.16
C ALA A 60 -26.25 -10.30 -9.67
N TRP A 61 -25.31 -9.42 -9.33
CA TRP A 61 -25.05 -9.05 -7.95
C TRP A 61 -26.22 -8.29 -7.32
N ARG A 62 -26.85 -7.38 -8.05
CA ARG A 62 -28.03 -6.67 -7.57
C ARG A 62 -29.18 -7.62 -7.25
N GLY A 63 -29.44 -8.63 -8.09
CA GLY A 63 -30.43 -9.66 -7.82
C GLY A 63 -30.13 -10.39 -6.52
N PHE A 64 -28.89 -10.87 -6.36
CA PHE A 64 -28.43 -11.53 -5.15
C PHE A 64 -28.57 -10.64 -3.91
N ALA A 65 -28.09 -9.39 -3.94
CA ALA A 65 -28.13 -8.48 -2.81
C ALA A 65 -29.56 -8.02 -2.46
N THR A 66 -30.48 -8.04 -3.42
CA THR A 66 -31.91 -7.78 -3.17
C THR A 66 -32.54 -8.94 -2.41
N GLN A 67 -32.23 -10.17 -2.80
CA GLN A 67 -32.70 -11.39 -2.13
C GLN A 67 -32.04 -11.59 -0.75
N HIS A 68 -30.75 -11.24 -0.63
CA HIS A 68 -29.94 -11.41 0.56
C HIS A 68 -29.42 -10.05 1.05
N ARG A 69 -30.29 -9.29 1.71
CA ARG A 69 -29.97 -7.94 2.19
C ARG A 69 -28.76 -7.93 3.14
N GLY A 70 -27.96 -6.87 3.06
CA GLY A 70 -26.77 -6.68 3.89
C GLY A 70 -25.50 -7.34 3.34
N TRP A 71 -25.60 -8.11 2.26
CA TRP A 71 -24.43 -8.65 1.56
C TRP A 71 -23.69 -7.57 0.75
N ARG A 72 -22.35 -7.67 0.76
CA ARG A 72 -21.42 -6.82 0.03
C ARG A 72 -20.37 -7.69 -0.66
N ALA A 73 -19.77 -7.16 -1.72
CA ALA A 73 -18.68 -7.81 -2.43
C ALA A 73 -17.47 -6.88 -2.57
N LEU A 74 -16.28 -7.46 -2.45
CA LEU A 74 -15.05 -6.92 -3.02
C LEU A 74 -14.77 -7.70 -4.30
N TRP A 75 -14.53 -6.98 -5.38
CA TRP A 75 -14.44 -7.55 -6.72
C TRP A 75 -12.99 -7.75 -7.14
N ASN A 76 -12.72 -8.89 -7.77
CA ASN A 76 -11.58 -8.98 -8.67
C ASN A 76 -11.96 -8.25 -9.96
N GLN A 77 -11.30 -7.13 -10.23
CA GLN A 77 -11.64 -6.29 -11.38
C GLN A 77 -11.18 -6.88 -12.71
N ALA A 78 -10.17 -7.75 -12.70
CA ALA A 78 -9.68 -8.41 -13.90
C ALA A 78 -10.65 -9.49 -14.40
N THR A 79 -11.33 -10.18 -13.48
CA THR A 79 -12.27 -11.27 -13.82
C THR A 79 -13.74 -10.86 -13.70
N ALA A 80 -14.03 -9.66 -13.17
CA ALA A 80 -15.38 -9.19 -12.86
C ALA A 80 -16.18 -10.15 -11.94
N THR A 81 -15.48 -10.93 -11.10
CA THR A 81 -16.09 -11.84 -10.13
C THR A 81 -15.83 -11.36 -8.69
N PRO A 82 -16.68 -11.72 -7.72
CA PRO A 82 -16.41 -11.40 -6.33
C PRO A 82 -15.12 -12.12 -5.89
N HIS A 83 -14.11 -11.36 -5.49
CA HIS A 83 -12.96 -11.91 -4.77
C HIS A 83 -13.39 -12.32 -3.35
N ARG A 84 -14.25 -11.51 -2.74
CA ARG A 84 -14.85 -11.78 -1.44
C ARG A 84 -16.30 -11.32 -1.42
N ALA A 85 -17.21 -12.17 -0.95
CA ALA A 85 -18.58 -11.81 -0.63
C ALA A 85 -18.81 -12.05 0.86
N PHE A 86 -19.45 -11.10 1.54
CA PHE A 86 -19.67 -11.16 2.98
C PHE A 86 -20.98 -10.47 3.37
N GLY A 87 -21.65 -11.01 4.37
CA GLY A 87 -22.94 -10.54 4.85
C GLY A 87 -23.50 -11.48 5.92
N PRO A 88 -24.78 -11.29 6.29
CA PRO A 88 -25.47 -12.18 7.21
C PRO A 88 -25.52 -13.63 6.71
N GLY A 89 -25.58 -14.60 7.62
CA GLY A 89 -25.76 -16.00 7.25
C GLY A 89 -27.04 -16.22 6.45
N ILE A 90 -26.96 -17.01 5.39
CA ILE A 90 -28.12 -17.39 4.57
C ILE A 90 -28.76 -18.63 5.22
N PRO A 91 -30.03 -18.57 5.66
CA PRO A 91 -30.68 -19.72 6.27
C PRO A 91 -30.87 -20.83 5.24
N LEU A 92 -30.55 -22.07 5.65
CA LEU A 92 -30.80 -23.26 4.85
C LEU A 92 -32.10 -23.92 5.33
N PRO A 93 -33.01 -24.34 4.43
CA PRO A 93 -34.21 -25.06 4.81
C PRO A 93 -33.89 -26.27 5.68
N GLY A 94 -34.60 -26.43 6.80
CA GLY A 94 -34.37 -27.52 7.76
C GLY A 94 -33.21 -27.29 8.75
N PHE A 95 -32.49 -26.17 8.66
CA PHE A 95 -31.40 -25.84 9.58
C PHE A 95 -31.72 -24.57 10.39
N ALA A 96 -31.75 -24.71 11.72
CA ALA A 96 -31.81 -23.56 12.62
C ALA A 96 -30.41 -22.90 12.75
N PRO A 97 -30.32 -21.56 12.81
CA PRO A 97 -29.07 -20.88 13.13
C PRO A 97 -28.56 -21.31 14.52
N ARG A 98 -27.30 -21.74 14.60
CA ARG A 98 -26.66 -22.15 15.87
C ARG A 98 -25.30 -21.45 16.05
N PRO A 99 -25.27 -20.12 16.28
CA PRO A 99 -24.03 -19.36 16.37
C PRO A 99 -23.08 -19.90 17.46
N ALA A 100 -23.62 -20.25 18.63
CA ALA A 100 -22.83 -20.83 19.73
C ALA A 100 -22.18 -22.19 19.39
N ALA A 101 -22.76 -22.96 18.46
CA ALA A 101 -22.17 -24.22 18.02
C ALA A 101 -20.97 -23.97 17.09
N ALA A 102 -21.07 -22.96 16.21
CA ALA A 102 -19.96 -22.53 15.37
C ALA A 102 -18.80 -21.99 16.22
N ASP A 103 -19.10 -21.13 17.21
CA ASP A 103 -18.08 -20.58 18.11
C ASP A 103 -17.35 -21.68 18.90
N ARG A 104 -18.08 -22.71 19.35
CA ARG A 104 -17.50 -23.86 20.04
C ARG A 104 -16.56 -24.66 19.13
N ALA A 105 -16.94 -24.89 17.88
CA ALA A 105 -16.15 -25.66 16.92
C ALA A 105 -14.82 -24.97 16.56
N VAL A 106 -14.79 -23.64 16.52
CA VAL A 106 -13.56 -22.87 16.22
C VAL A 106 -12.58 -22.85 17.40
N ARG A 107 -13.08 -23.00 18.64
CA ARG A 107 -12.25 -22.94 19.86
C ARG A 107 -11.79 -24.30 20.38
N ALA A 108 -12.27 -25.40 19.79
CA ALA A 108 -11.87 -26.76 20.15
C ALA A 108 -10.51 -27.10 19.50
#